data_AF-A0A2V8UDX5-F1
#
_entry.id   AF-A0A2V8UDX5-F1
#
_cell.length_a   1.000
_cell.length_b   1.000
_cell.length_c   1.000
_cell.angle_alpha   90.00
_cell.angle_beta   90.00
_cell.angle_gamma   90.00
#
_symmetry.space_group_name_H-M   'P 1'
#
loop_
_entity.id
_entity.type
_entity.pdbx_description
1 polymer ?
#
loop_
_entity_poly.entity_id
_entity_poly.type
_entity_poly.pdbx_seq_one_letter_code
_entity_poly.pdbx_strand_id
1 'polypeptide(L)'
;MDHQPPSGEPTPSQSLVHTSVLPSVMIGEQPASVQFSGLAPTIVGLYQVNVVVPTNISPGFQAAVISIGGVTSKTTIVPVQ
;
A
#
# COMPACT_ATOMS: atom_id res chain seq x y z
N MET A 1 10.81 -15.58 -7.20
CA MET A 1 12.11 -15.55 -6.50
C MET A 1 12.08 -14.31 -5.61
N ASP A 2 11.53 -14.48 -4.42
CA ASP A 2 11.32 -13.42 -3.44
C ASP A 2 12.67 -13.06 -2.77
N HIS A 3 13.12 -11.83 -2.98
CA HIS A 3 14.37 -11.32 -2.40
C HIS A 3 14.11 -10.62 -1.06
N GLN A 4 13.40 -11.28 -0.15
CA GLN A 4 13.24 -10.71 1.19
C GLN A 4 14.62 -10.64 1.86
N PRO A 5 15.10 -9.45 2.26
CA PRO A 5 16.38 -9.33 2.94
C PRO A 5 16.36 -10.16 4.23
N PRO A 6 17.51 -10.71 4.65
CA PRO A 6 17.65 -11.36 5.95
C PRO A 6 17.12 -10.45 7.06
N SER A 7 16.44 -11.03 8.05
CA SER A 7 15.81 -10.30 9.16
C SER A 7 16.77 -9.31 9.81
N GLY A 8 16.39 -8.03 9.85
CA GLY A 8 17.16 -6.97 10.50
C GLY A 8 18.00 -6.09 9.56
N GLU A 9 18.08 -6.40 8.27
CA GLU A 9 18.79 -5.56 7.29
C GLU A 9 17.86 -4.57 6.55
N PRO A 10 18.36 -3.38 6.17
CA PRO A 10 17.59 -2.41 5.40
C PRO A 10 17.25 -2.95 4.01
N THR A 11 16.04 -2.63 3.52
CA THR A 11 15.59 -2.99 2.17
C THR A 11 16.59 -2.49 1.11
N PRO A 12 17.12 -3.37 0.23
CA PRO A 12 18.10 -2.97 -0.78
C PRO A 12 17.50 -1.94 -1.75
N SER A 13 18.20 -0.82 -1.94
CA SER A 13 17.76 0.30 -2.79
C SER A 13 17.66 -0.03 -4.29
N GLN A 14 18.24 -1.15 -4.74
CA GLN A 14 18.27 -1.58 -6.14
C GLN A 14 17.27 -2.71 -6.49
N SER A 15 16.54 -3.27 -5.52
CA SER A 15 15.56 -4.33 -5.77
C SER A 15 14.30 -4.10 -4.97
N LEU A 16 13.25 -3.66 -5.65
CA LEU A 16 11.92 -3.53 -5.07
C LEU A 16 11.44 -4.92 -4.64
N VAL A 17 11.34 -5.14 -3.33
CA VAL A 17 10.82 -6.39 -2.75
C VAL A 17 9.31 -6.25 -2.64
N HIS A 18 8.57 -6.98 -3.45
CA HIS A 18 7.11 -6.92 -3.48
C HIS A 18 6.48 -7.77 -2.37
N THR A 19 5.26 -7.42 -1.97
CA THR A 19 4.43 -8.29 -1.13
C THR A 19 4.03 -9.54 -1.91
N SER A 20 3.92 -10.69 -1.23
CA SER A 20 3.49 -11.95 -1.87
C SER A 20 2.01 -11.93 -2.29
N VAL A 21 1.22 -11.03 -1.70
CA VAL A 21 -0.20 -10.83 -2.01
C VAL A 21 -0.41 -9.33 -2.27
N LEU A 22 -1.00 -9.00 -3.43
CA LEU A 22 -1.37 -7.62 -3.73
C LEU A 22 -2.49 -7.16 -2.78
N PRO A 23 -2.35 -5.99 -2.13
CA PRO A 23 -3.40 -5.45 -1.27
C PRO A 23 -4.60 -4.99 -2.11
N SER A 24 -5.79 -5.06 -1.51
CA SER A 24 -6.97 -4.34 -1.98
C SER A 24 -7.04 -3.01 -1.23
N VAL A 25 -7.25 -1.92 -1.97
CA VAL A 25 -7.36 -0.57 -1.41
C VAL A 25 -8.67 0.05 -1.85
N MET A 26 -9.42 0.59 -0.89
CA MET A 26 -10.63 1.36 -1.17
C MET A 26 -10.43 2.79 -0.68
N ILE A 27 -10.84 3.76 -1.50
CA ILE A 27 -10.87 5.18 -1.17
C ILE A 27 -12.27 5.69 -1.52
N GLY A 28 -12.97 6.29 -0.55
CA GLY A 28 -14.32 6.82 -0.75
C GLY A 28 -15.41 5.77 -1.02
N GLU A 29 -15.15 4.51 -0.68
CA GLU A 29 -15.93 3.32 -1.09
C GLU A 29 -15.69 2.86 -2.54
N GLN A 30 -14.74 3.47 -3.26
CA GLN A 30 -14.35 3.05 -4.62
C GLN A 30 -13.00 2.30 -4.62
N PRO A 31 -12.83 1.28 -5.48
CA PRO A 31 -11.58 0.55 -5.58
C PRO A 31 -10.48 1.44 -6.17
N ALA A 32 -9.35 1.53 -5.46
CA ALA A 32 -8.15 2.24 -5.90
C ALA A 32 -7.16 1.28 -6.58
N SER A 33 -6.53 1.74 -7.66
CA SER A 33 -5.55 0.93 -8.39
C SER A 33 -4.20 0.93 -7.68
N VAL A 34 -3.66 -0.23 -7.34
CA VAL A 34 -2.35 -0.39 -6.67
C VAL A 34 -1.25 -0.41 -7.71
N GLN A 35 -0.34 0.56 -7.66
CA GLN A 35 0.84 0.63 -8.53
C GLN A 35 2.06 -0.07 -7.92
N PHE A 36 2.15 -0.09 -6.60
CA PHE A 36 3.25 -0.72 -5.87
C PHE A 36 2.77 -1.25 -4.52
N SER A 37 3.30 -2.40 -4.11
CA SER A 37 3.17 -2.92 -2.75
C SER A 37 4.42 -3.73 -2.42
N GLY A 38 5.18 -3.29 -1.43
CA GLY A 38 6.47 -3.90 -1.11
C GLY A 38 7.13 -3.29 0.12
N LEU A 39 8.32 -3.76 0.46
CA LEU A 39 9.09 -3.18 1.56
C LEU A 39 9.41 -1.71 1.26
N ALA A 40 9.19 -0.84 2.24
CA ALA A 40 9.58 0.56 2.13
C ALA A 40 11.12 0.60 1.96
N PRO A 41 11.64 1.34 0.94
CA PRO A 41 13.07 1.56 0.83
C PRO A 41 13.59 2.17 2.13
N THR A 42 14.77 1.73 2.57
CA THR A 42 15.51 2.26 3.73
C THR A 42 14.85 2.18 5.11
N ILE A 43 13.62 1.67 5.25
CA ILE A 43 12.93 1.52 6.54
C ILE A 43 12.63 0.05 6.85
N VAL A 44 13.26 -0.47 7.90
CA VAL A 44 13.07 -1.84 8.35
C VAL A 44 11.68 -2.03 8.95
N GLY A 45 11.00 -3.11 8.56
CA GLY A 45 9.72 -3.51 9.14
C GLY A 45 8.49 -2.76 8.63
N LEU A 46 8.64 -1.89 7.61
CA LEU A 46 7.51 -1.21 6.96
C LEU A 46 7.31 -1.69 5.53
N TYR A 47 6.04 -1.78 5.15
CA TYR A 47 5.61 -1.90 3.76
C TYR A 47 5.14 -0.54 3.25
N GLN A 48 5.46 -0.21 2.01
CA GLN A 48 4.92 0.91 1.27
C GLN A 48 3.94 0.40 0.20
N VAL A 49 2.81 1.10 0.07
CA VAL A 49 1.83 0.86 -0.98
C VAL A 49 1.58 2.17 -1.72
N ASN A 50 1.72 2.16 -3.04
CA ASN A 50 1.37 3.30 -3.89
C ASN A 50 0.06 2.99 -4.60
N VAL A 51 -0.90 3.91 -4.53
CA VAL A 51 -2.22 3.76 -5.16
C VAL A 51 -2.61 4.99 -5.96
N VAL A 52 -3.44 4.80 -6.98
CA VAL A 52 -4.08 5.88 -7.73
C VAL A 52 -5.44 6.17 -7.11
N VAL A 53 -5.71 7.43 -6.81
CA VAL A 53 -7.04 7.89 -6.39
C VAL A 53 -8.04 7.58 -7.51
N PRO A 54 -9.18 6.93 -7.22
CA PRO A 54 -10.21 6.67 -8.22
C PRO A 54 -10.67 7.97 -8.90
N THR A 55 -11.23 7.89 -10.12
CA THR A 55 -11.74 9.09 -10.81
C THR A 55 -13.22 9.36 -10.53
N ASN A 56 -13.93 8.40 -9.93
CA ASN A 56 -15.37 8.42 -9.67
C ASN A 56 -15.69 8.71 -8.19
N ILE A 57 -14.97 9.68 -7.61
CA ILE A 57 -15.01 10.01 -6.19
C ILE A 57 -15.09 11.52 -6.03
N SER A 58 -15.94 11.98 -5.11
CA SER A 58 -16.08 13.40 -4.81
C SER A 58 -14.80 13.94 -4.14
N PRO A 59 -14.39 15.18 -4.46
CA PRO A 59 -13.30 15.84 -3.75
C PRO A 59 -13.68 16.06 -2.28
N GLY A 60 -12.68 16.11 -1.42
CA GLY A 60 -12.84 16.27 0.03
C GLY A 60 -12.16 15.18 0.84
N PHE A 61 -12.63 15.01 2.08
CA PHE A 61 -12.08 14.04 3.02
C PHE A 61 -12.71 12.67 2.82
N GLN A 62 -11.94 11.75 2.25
CA GLN A 62 -12.41 10.43 1.86
C GLN A 62 -11.85 9.36 2.78
N ALA A 63 -12.68 8.39 3.15
CA ALA A 63 -12.26 7.23 3.92
C ALA A 63 -11.38 6.31 3.05
N ALA A 64 -10.24 5.90 3.58
CA ALA A 64 -9.33 4.95 2.96
C ALA A 64 -9.13 3.73 3.86
N VAL A 65 -9.16 2.54 3.25
CA VAL A 65 -8.93 1.27 3.94
C VAL A 65 -8.10 0.35 3.04
N ILE A 66 -7.21 -0.42 3.66
CA ILE A 66 -6.39 -1.43 3.00
C ILE A 66 -6.74 -2.81 3.56
N SER A 67 -6.81 -3.80 2.69
CA SER A 67 -6.91 -5.21 3.06
C SER A 67 -5.82 -6.02 2.37
N ILE A 68 -5.12 -6.86 3.13
CA ILE A 68 -4.07 -7.76 2.60
C ILE A 68 -4.08 -9.06 3.38
N GLY A 69 -3.98 -10.20 2.70
CA GLY A 69 -3.96 -11.52 3.35
C GLY A 69 -5.20 -11.82 4.20
N GLY A 70 -6.36 -11.23 3.86
CA GLY A 70 -7.60 -11.41 4.62
C GLY A 70 -7.74 -10.53 5.87
N VAL A 71 -6.78 -9.64 6.14
CA VAL A 71 -6.82 -8.69 7.26
C VAL A 71 -7.09 -7.29 6.73
N THR A 72 -8.09 -6.62 7.29
CA THR A 72 -8.47 -5.24 6.93
C THR A 72 -7.96 -4.26 7.98
N SER A 73 -7.42 -3.13 7.52
CA SER A 73 -6.90 -2.07 8.37
C SER A 73 -8.01 -1.30 9.08
N LYS A 74 -7.61 -0.43 10.02
CA LYS A 74 -8.48 0.68 10.44
C LYS A 74 -8.68 1.64 9.26
N THR A 75 -9.83 2.31 9.25
CA THR A 75 -10.12 3.39 8.32
C THR A 75 -9.28 4.61 8.66
N THR A 76 -8.69 5.22 7.63
CA THR A 76 -7.98 6.51 7.70
C THR A 76 -8.68 7.52 6.80
N ILE A 77 -8.53 8.81 7.10
CA ILE A 77 -9.09 9.88 6.26
C ILE A 77 -7.97 10.47 5.40
N VAL A 78 -8.21 10.54 4.10
CA VAL A 78 -7.30 11.16 3.12
C VAL A 78 -7.98 12.32 2.40
N PRO A 79 -7.28 13.45 2.17
CA PRO A 79 -7.79 14.50 1.31
C PRO A 79 -7.67 14.07 -0.16
N VAL A 80 -8.75 14.26 -0.90
CA VAL A 80 -8.86 14.05 -2.36
C VAL A 80 -9.21 15.40 -3.01
N GLN A 81 -8.57 15.70 -4.13
CA GLN A 81 -8.74 16.95 -4.88
C GLN A 81 -9.20 16.66 -6.30
#